data_AF-A0A418MMW7-F1
#
_entry.id   AF-A0A418MMW7-F1
#
_cell.length_a   1.000
_cell.length_b   1.000
_cell.length_c   1.000
_cell.angle_alpha   90.00
_cell.angle_beta   90.00
_cell.angle_gamma   90.00
#
_symmetry.space_group_name_H-M   'P 1'
#
loop_
_entity.id
_entity.type
_entity.pdbx_description
1 polymer ?
#
loop_
_entity_poly.entity_id
_entity_poly.type
_entity_poly.pdbx_seq_one_letter_code
_entity_poly.pdbx_strand_id
1 'polypeptide(L)'
;MIGGRIALNRAGVASFTGAAYSTVNHWHRHRARFGFPEGFQHDGRDWFWLDDIEAFHVAHLAAKRAELTKVDRRGDPEDILGSGAAAKVLGYGSYRNLPDTLYDHPDRVETLPDGRLRRLWFRRTVWAAADARTGRQSTGRTPGTTGARKPHPYADDPRLPAAIALLAEADRAGRDRHGLGLALAQQLGITQRTAQRLLAAAGAKSGTSSRHTA
;
A
#
# COMPACT_ATOMS: atom_id res chain seq x y z
N MET A 1 -41.27 12.75 1.62
CA MET A 1 -41.78 11.45 1.14
C MET A 1 -42.34 11.64 -0.25
N ILE A 2 -42.09 10.70 -1.15
CA ILE A 2 -42.63 10.69 -2.52
C ILE A 2 -43.46 9.41 -2.64
N GLY A 3 -44.76 9.53 -2.91
CA GLY A 3 -45.65 8.38 -3.04
C GLY A 3 -45.72 7.47 -1.81
N GLY A 4 -45.59 8.01 -0.60
CA GLY A 4 -45.62 7.25 0.65
C GLY A 4 -44.32 6.52 1.02
N ARG A 5 -43.27 6.62 0.19
CA ARG A 5 -41.92 6.10 0.48
C ARG A 5 -40.93 7.25 0.73
N ILE A 6 -39.90 6.99 1.54
CA ILE A 6 -38.83 7.96 1.79
C ILE A 6 -37.83 7.86 0.63
N ALA A 7 -37.56 9.01 0.01
CA ALA A 7 -36.55 9.14 -1.02
C ALA A 7 -35.53 10.21 -0.62
N LEU A 8 -34.29 10.01 -1.04
CA LEU A 8 -33.16 10.90 -0.80
C LEU A 8 -32.63 11.41 -2.15
N ASN A 9 -32.30 12.68 -2.23
CA ASN A 9 -31.41 13.18 -3.28
C ASN A 9 -29.95 12.82 -2.94
N ARG A 10 -29.00 13.10 -3.83
CA ARG A 10 -27.57 12.78 -3.58
C ARG A 10 -27.00 13.40 -2.30
N ALA A 11 -27.49 14.57 -1.89
CA ALA A 11 -27.07 15.21 -0.64
C ALA A 11 -27.63 14.46 0.58
N GLY A 12 -28.89 14.03 0.51
CA GLY A 12 -29.50 13.15 1.51
C GLY A 12 -28.77 11.82 1.63
N VAL A 13 -28.36 11.21 0.51
CA VAL A 13 -27.53 9.98 0.51
C VAL A 13 -26.19 10.22 1.20
N ALA A 14 -25.54 11.37 0.94
CA ALA A 14 -24.27 11.73 1.58
C ALA A 14 -24.43 11.86 3.11
N SER A 15 -25.46 12.59 3.55
CA SER A 15 -25.78 12.72 4.98
C SER A 15 -26.13 11.39 5.63
N PHE A 16 -26.92 10.55 4.95
CA PHE A 16 -27.35 9.24 5.45
C PHE A 16 -26.17 8.26 5.59
N THR A 17 -25.32 8.16 4.57
CA THR A 17 -24.20 7.20 4.53
C THR A 17 -22.95 7.71 5.24
N GLY A 18 -22.91 8.98 5.65
CA GLY A 18 -21.71 9.65 6.17
C GLY A 18 -20.61 9.85 5.13
N ALA A 19 -20.89 9.61 3.84
CA ALA A 19 -19.93 9.77 2.76
C ALA A 19 -19.88 11.23 2.26
N ALA A 20 -18.73 11.64 1.73
CA ALA A 20 -18.62 12.91 1.02
C ALA A 20 -19.51 12.91 -0.24
N TYR A 21 -20.08 14.07 -0.60
CA TYR A 21 -20.93 14.21 -1.79
C TYR A 21 -20.22 13.79 -3.09
N SER A 22 -18.91 14.06 -3.20
CA SER A 22 -18.07 13.62 -4.32
C SER A 22 -17.97 12.09 -4.42
N THR A 23 -17.93 11.40 -3.27
CA THR A 23 -17.96 9.93 -3.19
C THR A 23 -19.29 9.38 -3.68
N VAL A 24 -20.41 10.00 -3.28
CA VAL A 24 -21.75 9.62 -3.77
C VAL A 24 -21.84 9.81 -5.29
N ASN A 25 -21.32 10.93 -5.83
CA ASN A 25 -21.25 11.13 -7.27
C ASN A 25 -20.38 10.07 -7.97
N HIS A 26 -19.28 9.64 -7.35
CA HIS A 26 -18.43 8.58 -7.87
C HIS A 26 -19.17 7.23 -7.90
N TRP A 27 -19.84 6.86 -6.81
CA TRP A 27 -20.66 5.64 -6.75
C TRP A 27 -21.76 5.66 -7.82
N HIS A 28 -22.49 6.78 -7.95
CA HIS A 28 -23.54 6.92 -8.95
C HIS A 28 -23.00 6.83 -10.39
N ARG A 29 -21.90 7.54 -10.70
CA ARG A 29 -21.26 7.48 -12.03
C ARG A 29 -20.81 6.07 -12.40
N HIS A 30 -20.35 5.30 -11.41
CA HIS A 30 -19.83 3.95 -11.60
C HIS A 30 -20.77 2.90 -10.97
N ARG A 31 -22.08 3.12 -11.05
CA ARG A 31 -23.08 2.32 -10.32
C ARG A 31 -22.99 0.82 -10.62
N ALA A 32 -22.72 0.44 -11.87
CA ALA A 32 -22.54 -0.96 -12.26
C ALA A 32 -21.37 -1.64 -11.53
N ARG A 33 -20.32 -0.88 -11.19
CA ARG A 33 -19.16 -1.40 -10.44
C ARG A 33 -19.46 -1.50 -8.94
N PHE A 34 -20.17 -0.52 -8.39
CA PHE A 34 -20.38 -0.42 -6.94
C PHE A 34 -21.70 -1.03 -6.46
N GLY A 35 -22.62 -1.38 -7.36
CA GLY A 35 -23.97 -1.78 -7.02
C GLY A 35 -24.83 -0.61 -6.51
N PHE A 36 -24.51 0.64 -6.89
CA PHE A 36 -25.27 1.80 -6.45
C PHE A 36 -26.69 1.77 -7.07
N PRO A 37 -27.77 2.06 -6.33
CA PRO A 37 -29.14 1.93 -6.83
C PRO A 37 -29.44 2.79 -8.05
N GLU A 38 -30.37 2.33 -8.89
CA GLU A 38 -30.96 3.17 -9.94
C GLU A 38 -31.81 4.26 -9.30
N GLY A 39 -31.61 5.50 -9.77
CA GLY A 39 -32.40 6.64 -9.35
C GLY A 39 -33.64 6.81 -10.21
N PHE A 40 -34.55 7.66 -9.76
CA PHE A 40 -35.67 8.13 -10.55
C PHE A 40 -35.69 9.66 -10.58
N GLN A 41 -36.29 10.21 -11.62
CA GLN A 41 -36.44 11.65 -11.79
C GLN A 41 -37.71 12.12 -11.09
N HIS A 42 -37.58 13.13 -10.23
CA HIS A 42 -38.70 13.84 -9.61
C HIS A 42 -38.29 15.30 -9.40
N ASP A 43 -39.13 16.22 -9.87
CA ASP A 43 -38.87 17.67 -9.89
C ASP A 43 -37.52 18.05 -10.54
N GLY A 44 -37.18 17.38 -11.64
CA GLY A 44 -35.94 17.61 -12.41
C GLY A 44 -34.66 17.22 -11.67
N ARG A 45 -34.76 16.41 -10.61
CA ARG A 45 -33.63 15.93 -9.81
C ARG A 45 -33.65 14.41 -9.71
N ASP A 46 -32.46 13.84 -9.54
CA ASP A 46 -32.31 12.42 -9.21
C ASP A 46 -32.67 12.17 -7.74
N TRP A 47 -33.55 11.20 -7.53
CA TRP A 47 -33.94 10.67 -6.23
C TRP A 47 -33.68 9.17 -6.15
N PHE A 48 -33.39 8.69 -4.94
CA PHE A 48 -33.11 7.30 -4.64
C PHE A 48 -33.96 6.89 -3.45
N TRP A 49 -34.58 5.71 -3.49
CA TRP A 49 -35.35 5.23 -2.34
C TRP A 49 -34.41 4.92 -1.16
N LEU A 50 -34.85 5.26 0.05
CA LEU A 50 -34.03 5.10 1.25
C LEU A 50 -33.68 3.62 1.51
N ASP A 51 -34.63 2.72 1.34
CA ASP A 51 -34.46 1.27 1.49
C ASP A 51 -33.41 0.71 0.52
N ASP A 52 -33.43 1.15 -0.73
CA ASP A 52 -32.41 0.78 -1.72
C ASP A 52 -31.02 1.30 -1.33
N ILE A 53 -30.94 2.53 -0.80
CA ILE A 53 -29.70 3.12 -0.31
C ILE A 53 -29.18 2.42 0.94
N GLU A 54 -30.06 2.01 1.85
CA GLU A 54 -29.75 1.19 3.02
C GLU A 54 -29.14 -0.15 2.62
N ALA A 55 -29.83 -0.88 1.72
CA ALA A 55 -29.35 -2.16 1.21
C ALA A 55 -27.99 -2.03 0.52
N PHE A 56 -27.83 -1.02 -0.33
CA PHE A 56 -26.54 -0.69 -0.94
C PHE A 56 -25.47 -0.41 0.12
N HIS A 57 -25.76 0.42 1.11
CA HIS A 57 -24.75 0.83 2.10
C HIS A 57 -24.27 -0.36 2.94
N VAL A 58 -25.19 -1.23 3.38
CA VAL A 58 -24.84 -2.46 4.11
C VAL A 58 -23.96 -3.37 3.25
N ALA A 59 -24.36 -3.62 1.99
CA ALA A 59 -23.59 -4.46 1.07
C ALA A 59 -22.21 -3.85 0.76
N HIS A 60 -22.15 -2.53 0.55
CA HIS A 60 -20.92 -1.80 0.29
C HIS A 60 -19.94 -1.87 1.46
N LEU A 61 -20.41 -1.72 2.69
CA LEU A 61 -19.60 -1.89 3.90
C LEU A 61 -19.13 -3.33 4.07
N ALA A 62 -19.98 -4.32 3.78
CA ALA A 62 -19.60 -5.73 3.85
C ALA A 62 -18.52 -6.09 2.82
N ALA A 63 -18.69 -5.68 1.56
CA ALA A 63 -17.70 -5.88 0.51
C ALA A 63 -16.36 -5.21 0.86
N LYS A 64 -16.41 -3.97 1.35
CA LYS A 64 -15.22 -3.25 1.79
C LYS A 64 -14.51 -3.95 2.95
N ARG A 65 -15.25 -4.50 3.92
CA ARG A 65 -14.67 -5.32 5.01
C ARG A 65 -14.03 -6.61 4.49
N ALA A 66 -14.62 -7.24 3.48
CA ALA A 66 -14.08 -8.47 2.87
C ALA A 66 -12.76 -8.24 2.13
N GLU A 67 -12.52 -7.04 1.59
CA GLU A 67 -11.26 -6.66 0.95
C GLU A 67 -10.13 -6.33 1.94
N LEU A 68 -10.44 -6.11 3.23
CA LEU A 68 -9.42 -5.81 4.24
C LEU A 68 -8.58 -7.04 4.59
N THR A 69 -7.38 -6.82 5.16
CA THR A 69 -6.54 -7.93 5.63
C THR A 69 -7.33 -8.82 6.57
N LYS A 70 -7.29 -10.13 6.31
CA LYS A 70 -7.99 -11.14 7.11
C LYS A 70 -7.54 -11.04 8.56
N VAL A 71 -8.50 -10.77 9.45
CA VAL A 71 -8.28 -10.67 10.90
C VAL A 71 -8.45 -12.05 11.50
N ASP A 72 -7.51 -12.48 12.33
CA ASP A 72 -7.66 -13.68 13.15
C ASP A 72 -8.61 -13.38 14.32
N ARG A 73 -9.74 -14.07 14.38
CA ARG A 73 -10.79 -13.92 15.40
C ARG A 73 -10.76 -15.01 16.47
N ARG A 74 -9.65 -15.76 16.56
CA ARG A 74 -9.49 -16.84 17.55
C ARG A 74 -8.88 -16.33 18.86
N GLY A 75 -9.17 -17.07 19.93
CA GLY A 75 -8.59 -16.87 21.25
C GLY A 75 -9.45 -15.99 22.17
N ASP A 76 -9.00 -15.84 23.42
CA ASP A 76 -9.70 -15.08 24.45
C ASP A 76 -9.70 -13.56 24.13
N PRO A 77 -10.86 -12.87 24.20
CA PRO A 77 -10.96 -11.42 24.09
C PRO A 77 -10.12 -10.64 25.12
N GLU A 78 -9.90 -11.21 26.31
CA GLU A 78 -9.16 -10.61 27.43
C GLU A 78 -7.65 -10.89 27.39
N ASP A 79 -7.17 -11.64 26.39
CA ASP A 79 -5.74 -11.85 26.21
C ASP A 79 -5.03 -10.53 25.94
N ILE A 80 -3.98 -10.24 26.71
CA ILE A 80 -3.12 -9.08 26.51
C ILE A 80 -2.05 -9.37 25.46
N LEU A 81 -2.01 -8.54 24.42
CA LEU A 81 -1.15 -8.68 23.26
C LEU A 81 -0.16 -7.52 23.19
N GLY A 82 1.11 -7.83 22.94
CA GLY A 82 2.09 -6.84 22.48
C GLY A 82 2.01 -6.61 20.97
N SER A 83 2.75 -5.62 20.47
CA SER A 83 2.67 -5.15 19.08
C SER A 83 2.86 -6.26 18.03
N GLY A 84 3.78 -7.21 18.27
CA GLY A 84 4.00 -8.34 17.35
C GLY A 84 2.80 -9.28 17.26
N ALA A 85 2.14 -9.57 18.38
CA ALA A 85 0.95 -10.42 18.42
C ALA A 85 -0.28 -9.70 17.84
N ALA A 86 -0.46 -8.41 18.17
CA ALA A 86 -1.49 -7.58 17.58
C ALA A 86 -1.35 -7.51 16.04
N ALA A 87 -0.13 -7.39 15.52
CA ALA A 87 0.12 -7.37 14.08
C ALA A 87 -0.30 -8.67 13.39
N LYS A 88 0.00 -9.83 14.01
CA LYS A 88 -0.45 -11.14 13.50
C LYS A 88 -1.96 -11.27 13.51
N VAL A 89 -2.63 -10.86 14.59
CA VAL A 89 -4.11 -10.84 14.68
C VAL A 89 -4.72 -10.00 13.55
N LEU A 90 -4.07 -8.89 13.19
CA LEU A 90 -4.53 -7.99 12.14
C LEU A 90 -4.09 -8.37 10.71
N GLY A 91 -3.33 -9.47 10.56
CA GLY A 91 -2.84 -9.97 9.28
C GLY A 91 -1.66 -9.19 8.70
N TYR A 92 -0.93 -8.42 9.51
CA TYR A 92 0.26 -7.67 9.07
C TYR A 92 1.54 -8.50 9.19
N GLY A 93 2.43 -8.39 8.19
CA GLY A 93 3.74 -9.03 8.22
C GLY A 93 4.75 -8.40 9.20
N SER A 94 4.47 -7.21 9.74
CA SER A 94 5.33 -6.53 10.71
C SER A 94 4.52 -5.64 11.63
N TYR A 95 4.96 -5.53 12.90
CA TYR A 95 4.37 -4.63 13.89
C TYR A 95 4.49 -3.16 13.50
N ARG A 96 5.45 -2.81 12.63
CA ARG A 96 5.61 -1.44 12.12
C ARG A 96 4.45 -0.98 11.24
N ASN A 97 3.62 -1.92 10.78
CA ASN A 97 2.45 -1.64 9.94
C ASN A 97 1.16 -1.58 10.77
N LEU A 98 1.26 -1.62 12.10
CA LEU A 98 0.10 -1.36 12.94
C LEU A 98 -0.41 0.07 12.69
N PRO A 99 -1.75 0.26 12.64
CA PRO A 99 -2.32 1.57 12.39
C PRO A 99 -2.09 2.50 13.58
N ASP A 100 -1.90 3.80 13.31
CA ASP A 100 -1.72 4.84 14.32
C ASP A 100 -2.91 4.87 15.30
N THR A 101 -4.12 4.65 14.79
CA THR A 101 -5.33 4.55 15.61
C THR A 101 -5.27 3.47 16.69
N LEU A 102 -4.48 2.40 16.49
CA LEU A 102 -4.24 1.42 17.53
C LEU A 102 -3.08 1.85 18.45
N TYR A 103 -2.04 2.46 17.89
CA TYR A 103 -0.89 2.96 18.66
C TYR A 103 -1.23 4.04 19.67
N ASP A 104 -2.21 4.88 19.35
CA ASP A 104 -2.67 6.00 20.17
C ASP A 104 -3.58 5.57 21.32
N HIS A 105 -4.10 4.34 21.26
CA HIS A 105 -5.06 3.80 22.24
C HIS A 105 -4.61 2.43 22.81
N PRO A 106 -3.47 2.34 23.52
CA PRO A 106 -3.09 1.15 24.26
C PRO A 106 -3.95 0.96 25.51
N ASP A 107 -4.31 -0.29 25.80
CA ASP A 107 -5.00 -0.64 27.05
C ASP A 107 -4.04 -0.60 28.24
N ARG A 108 -2.76 -0.92 28.01
CA ARG A 108 -1.68 -0.80 29.01
C ARG A 108 -0.38 -0.33 28.38
N VAL A 109 0.41 0.40 29.16
CA VAL A 109 1.76 0.82 28.80
C VAL A 109 2.71 0.41 29.92
N GLU A 110 3.77 -0.30 29.55
CA GLU A 110 4.84 -0.73 30.46
C GLU A 110 6.14 -0.02 30.09
N THR A 111 6.88 0.43 31.10
CA THR A 111 8.23 0.97 30.91
C THR A 111 9.24 -0.16 31.08
N LEU A 112 10.05 -0.41 30.07
CA LEU A 112 11.11 -1.41 30.11
C LEU A 112 12.34 -0.87 30.87
N PRO A 113 13.24 -1.76 31.35
CA PRO A 113 14.47 -1.35 32.01
C PRO A 113 15.38 -0.43 31.17
N ASP A 114 15.26 -0.46 29.84
CA ASP A 114 15.99 0.42 28.92
C ASP A 114 15.29 1.78 28.68
N GLY A 115 14.23 2.07 29.44
CA GLY A 115 13.42 3.29 29.33
C GLY A 115 12.42 3.27 28.17
N ARG A 116 12.37 2.21 27.35
CA ARG A 116 11.41 2.14 26.25
C ARG A 116 10.01 1.82 26.74
N LEU A 117 9.02 2.36 26.03
CA LEU A 117 7.61 2.08 26.29
C LEU A 117 7.13 0.89 25.46
N ARG A 118 6.61 -0.13 26.14
CA ARG A 118 5.88 -1.24 25.54
C ARG A 118 4.39 -1.00 25.68
N ARG A 119 3.72 -0.95 24.54
CA ARG A 119 2.26 -0.84 24.44
C ARG A 119 1.65 -2.23 24.36
N LEU A 120 0.52 -2.39 25.03
CA LEU A 120 -0.22 -3.63 25.16
C LEU A 120 -1.71 -3.36 24.94
N TRP A 121 -2.39 -4.32 24.31
CA TRP A 121 -3.81 -4.24 24.00
C TRP A 121 -4.50 -5.55 24.35
N PHE A 122 -5.73 -5.48 24.82
CA PHE A 122 -6.60 -6.65 24.82
C PHE A 122 -6.90 -7.09 23.39
N ARG A 123 -7.07 -8.40 23.18
CA ARG A 123 -7.44 -8.93 21.86
C ARG A 123 -8.74 -8.31 21.35
N ARG A 124 -9.72 -8.06 22.23
CA ARG A 124 -10.97 -7.34 21.90
C ARG A 124 -10.71 -5.93 21.34
N THR A 125 -9.74 -5.21 21.88
CA THR A 125 -9.38 -3.85 21.43
C THR A 125 -8.76 -3.91 20.03
N VAL A 126 -7.91 -4.91 19.78
CA VAL A 126 -7.33 -5.15 18.45
C VAL A 126 -8.42 -5.48 17.42
N TRP A 127 -9.41 -6.30 17.78
CA TRP A 127 -10.55 -6.59 16.89
C TRP A 127 -11.44 -5.37 16.65
N ALA A 128 -11.76 -4.61 17.68
CA ALA A 128 -12.52 -3.37 17.54
C ALA A 128 -11.82 -2.38 16.61
N ALA A 129 -10.50 -2.23 16.74
CA ALA A 129 -9.69 -1.41 15.83
C ALA A 129 -9.71 -1.95 14.39
N ALA A 130 -9.85 -3.27 14.20
CA ALA A 130 -10.01 -3.86 12.88
C ALA A 130 -11.40 -3.59 12.28
N ASP A 131 -12.45 -3.68 13.10
CA ASP A 131 -13.85 -3.44 12.71
C ASP A 131 -14.13 -1.97 12.41
N ALA A 132 -13.42 -1.06 13.08
CA ALA A 132 -13.48 0.38 12.84
C ALA A 132 -12.75 0.82 11.56
N ARG A 133 -12.06 -0.07 10.83
CA ARG A 133 -11.35 0.29 9.59
C ARG A 133 -12.35 0.68 8.51
N THR A 134 -12.39 1.97 8.18
CA THR A 134 -13.23 2.53 7.12
C THR A 134 -12.54 2.54 5.75
N GLY A 135 -11.48 1.75 5.53
CA GLY A 135 -10.79 1.66 4.24
C GLY A 135 -9.49 0.86 4.30
N ARG A 136 -8.93 0.57 3.12
CA ARG A 136 -7.54 0.10 2.98
C ARG A 136 -6.66 1.19 3.56
N GLN A 137 -6.30 1.06 4.85
CA GLN A 137 -5.21 1.84 5.43
C GLN A 137 -4.03 1.61 4.51
N SER A 138 -3.67 2.65 3.76
CA SER A 138 -2.58 2.59 2.81
C SER A 138 -1.31 2.42 3.64
N THR A 139 -0.89 1.17 3.87
CA THR A 139 0.35 0.83 4.57
C THR A 139 1.57 1.11 3.68
N GLY A 140 1.56 2.23 2.95
CA GLY A 140 2.54 2.58 1.94
C GLY A 140 2.14 2.20 0.52
N ARG A 141 2.99 2.67 -0.41
CA ARG A 141 2.87 2.59 -1.87
C ARG A 141 2.24 1.26 -2.29
N THR A 142 1.11 1.30 -2.99
CA THR A 142 0.63 0.15 -3.78
C THR A 142 1.84 -0.43 -4.49
N PRO A 143 2.13 -1.75 -4.37
CA PRO A 143 3.22 -2.35 -5.12
C PRO A 143 3.01 -1.89 -6.56
N GLY A 144 3.91 -1.04 -7.05
CA GLY A 144 3.84 -0.65 -8.44
C GLY A 144 3.84 -1.95 -9.20
N THR A 145 2.93 -2.12 -10.16
CA THR A 145 3.08 -3.17 -11.16
C THR A 145 4.53 -3.13 -11.57
N THR A 146 5.29 -4.18 -11.27
CA THR A 146 6.67 -4.31 -11.72
C THR A 146 6.58 -4.54 -13.21
N GLY A 147 6.26 -3.49 -13.96
CA GLY A 147 6.38 -3.48 -15.40
C GLY A 147 7.83 -3.82 -15.73
N ALA A 148 8.04 -4.31 -16.95
CA ALA A 148 9.38 -4.56 -17.46
C ALA A 148 10.29 -3.39 -17.06
N ARG A 149 11.37 -3.68 -16.31
CA ARG A 149 12.30 -2.65 -15.86
C ARG A 149 12.69 -1.83 -17.08
N LYS A 150 12.38 -0.54 -17.07
CA LYS A 150 12.87 0.36 -18.12
C LYS A 150 14.39 0.15 -18.23
N PRO A 151 14.94 -0.03 -19.44
CA PRO A 151 16.37 -0.20 -19.61
C PRO A 151 17.10 0.95 -18.92
N HIS A 152 18.26 0.66 -18.33
CA HIS A 152 19.05 1.69 -17.66
C HIS A 152 19.34 2.81 -18.67
N PRO A 153 19.33 4.11 -18.27
CA PRO A 153 19.52 5.23 -19.19
C PRO A 153 20.81 5.23 -20.04
N TYR A 154 21.73 4.30 -19.78
CA TYR A 154 23.00 4.11 -20.49
C TYR A 154 23.13 2.71 -21.09
N ALA A 155 22.02 1.99 -21.30
CA ALA A 155 22.05 0.64 -21.86
C ALA A 155 22.70 0.60 -23.25
N ASP A 156 22.59 1.70 -24.01
CA ASP A 156 23.16 1.86 -25.36
C ASP A 156 24.28 2.91 -25.39
N ASP A 157 24.89 3.23 -24.24
CA ASP A 157 25.99 4.20 -24.19
C ASP A 157 27.27 3.59 -24.81
N PRO A 158 27.93 4.27 -25.76
CA PRO A 158 29.14 3.76 -26.42
C PRO A 158 30.32 3.55 -25.47
N ARG A 159 30.27 4.11 -24.26
CA ARG A 159 31.29 3.94 -23.20
C ARG A 159 31.05 2.71 -22.32
N LEU A 160 29.89 2.07 -22.45
CA LEU A 160 29.52 0.91 -21.64
C LEU A 160 30.48 -0.29 -21.78
N PRO A 161 31.03 -0.62 -22.98
CA PRO A 161 32.01 -1.69 -23.11
C PRO A 161 33.26 -1.49 -22.24
N ALA A 162 33.73 -0.25 -22.08
CA ALA A 162 34.87 0.06 -21.21
C ALA A 162 34.55 -0.21 -19.73
N ALA A 163 33.33 0.10 -19.29
CA ALA A 163 32.87 -0.20 -17.93
C ALA A 163 32.74 -1.73 -17.70
N ILE A 164 32.26 -2.48 -18.69
CA ILE A 164 32.16 -3.95 -18.63
C ILE A 164 33.57 -4.56 -18.53
N ALA A 165 34.50 -4.12 -19.38
CA ALA A 165 35.88 -4.61 -19.37
C ALA A 165 36.56 -4.33 -18.02
N LEU A 166 36.35 -3.15 -17.44
CA LEU A 166 36.91 -2.80 -16.14
C LEU A 166 36.36 -3.67 -15.00
N LEU A 167 35.06 -3.98 -15.00
CA LEU A 167 34.47 -4.90 -14.02
C LEU A 167 35.00 -6.33 -14.19
N ALA A 168 35.10 -6.82 -15.42
CA ALA A 168 35.63 -8.15 -15.71
C ALA A 168 37.11 -8.29 -15.29
N GLU A 169 37.92 -7.24 -15.49
CA GLU A 169 39.30 -7.18 -15.03
C GLU A 169 39.40 -7.20 -13.50
N ALA A 170 38.55 -6.43 -12.80
CA ALA A 170 38.51 -6.42 -11.34
C ALA A 170 38.11 -7.79 -10.78
N ASP A 171 37.08 -8.41 -11.36
CA ASP A 171 36.60 -9.74 -10.95
C ASP A 171 37.68 -10.83 -11.21
N ARG A 172 38.37 -10.81 -12.37
CA ARG A 172 39.49 -11.73 -12.67
C ARG A 172 40.67 -11.56 -11.71
N ALA A 173 40.97 -10.33 -11.32
CA ALA A 173 42.05 -10.01 -10.41
C ALA A 173 41.66 -10.18 -8.92
N GLY A 174 40.43 -10.60 -8.61
CA GLY A 174 39.92 -10.72 -7.25
C GLY A 174 39.89 -9.38 -6.48
N ARG A 175 39.84 -8.26 -7.19
CA ARG A 175 39.90 -6.91 -6.60
C ARG A 175 38.49 -6.42 -6.24
N ASP A 176 38.39 -5.72 -5.11
CA ASP A 176 37.16 -5.02 -4.74
C ASP A 176 36.85 -3.90 -5.75
N ARG A 177 35.57 -3.57 -5.88
CA ARG A 177 35.03 -2.58 -6.82
C ARG A 177 35.21 -1.14 -6.34
N HIS A 178 35.77 -0.95 -5.15
CA HIS A 178 36.08 0.36 -4.59
C HIS A 178 37.06 1.12 -5.49
N GLY A 179 36.79 2.39 -5.77
CA GLY A 179 37.64 3.24 -6.60
C GLY A 179 37.51 3.06 -8.12
N LEU A 180 36.83 2.01 -8.62
CA LEU A 180 36.64 1.79 -10.07
C LEU A 180 35.92 2.94 -10.78
N GLY A 181 35.00 3.62 -10.08
CA GLY A 181 34.31 4.79 -10.62
C GLY A 181 35.25 5.98 -10.88
N LEU A 182 36.31 6.12 -10.08
CA LEU A 182 37.33 7.16 -10.29
C LEU A 182 38.28 6.76 -11.44
N ALA A 183 38.72 5.51 -11.48
CA ALA A 183 39.57 4.99 -12.54
C ALA A 183 38.90 5.09 -13.92
N LEU A 184 37.63 4.69 -14.02
CA LEU A 184 36.86 4.81 -15.26
C LEU A 184 36.61 6.27 -15.66
N ALA A 185 36.41 7.16 -14.68
CA ALA A 185 36.24 8.58 -14.94
C ALA A 185 37.49 9.21 -15.56
N GLN A 186 38.67 8.89 -15.02
CA GLN A 186 39.95 9.35 -15.56
C GLN A 186 40.21 8.78 -16.96
N GLN A 187 39.96 7.48 -17.15
CA GLN A 187 40.16 6.81 -18.45
C GLN A 187 39.30 7.40 -19.57
N LEU A 188 38.06 7.78 -19.27
CA LEU A 188 37.10 8.26 -20.28
C LEU A 188 36.95 9.78 -20.34
N GLY A 189 37.66 10.52 -19.47
CA GLY A 189 37.52 11.99 -19.37
C GLY A 189 36.11 12.43 -18.96
N ILE A 190 35.43 11.67 -18.09
CA ILE A 190 34.04 11.94 -17.66
C ILE A 190 33.97 12.19 -16.15
N THR A 191 32.83 12.70 -15.68
CA THR A 191 32.62 12.84 -14.23
C THR A 191 32.55 11.48 -13.53
N GLN A 192 33.02 11.42 -12.29
CA GLN A 192 32.93 10.22 -11.45
C GLN A 192 31.48 9.72 -11.30
N ARG A 193 30.51 10.64 -11.23
CA ARG A 193 29.08 10.29 -11.17
C ARG A 193 28.61 9.59 -12.45
N THR A 194 29.05 10.03 -13.63
CA THR A 194 28.74 9.38 -14.91
C THR A 194 29.40 8.00 -14.98
N ALA A 195 30.66 7.89 -14.57
CA ALA A 195 31.39 6.61 -14.52
C ALA A 195 30.72 5.59 -13.59
N GLN A 196 30.28 6.01 -12.40
CA GLN A 196 29.53 5.15 -11.47
C GLN A 196 28.22 4.65 -12.08
N ARG A 197 27.49 5.51 -12.82
CA ARG A 197 26.25 5.10 -13.50
C ARG A 197 26.51 4.12 -14.65
N LEU A 198 27.65 4.23 -15.34
CA LEU A 198 28.08 3.27 -16.36
C LEU A 198 28.45 1.91 -15.74
N LEU A 199 29.16 1.90 -14.61
CA LEU A 199 29.47 0.66 -13.87
C LEU A 199 28.20 -0.02 -13.35
N ALA A 200 27.22 0.74 -12.86
CA ALA A 200 25.92 0.20 -12.44
C ALA A 200 25.16 -0.42 -13.63
N ALA A 201 25.17 0.24 -14.79
CA ALA A 201 24.57 -0.29 -16.02
C ALA A 201 25.26 -1.58 -16.50
N ALA A 202 26.59 -1.61 -16.46
CA ALA A 202 27.40 -2.76 -16.83
C ALA A 202 27.13 -3.97 -15.91
N GLY A 203 27.10 -3.75 -14.58
CA GLY A 203 26.78 -4.80 -13.62
C GLY A 203 25.36 -5.37 -13.78
N ALA A 204 24.39 -4.53 -14.17
CA ALA A 204 23.03 -4.98 -14.47
C ALA A 204 22.99 -5.90 -15.72
N LYS A 205 23.79 -5.64 -16.75
CA LYS A 205 23.90 -6.51 -17.93
C LYS A 205 24.59 -7.85 -17.60
N SER A 206 25.70 -7.81 -16.86
CA SER A 206 26.42 -9.03 -16.46
C SER A 206 25.56 -9.93 -15.55
N GLY A 207 24.80 -9.34 -14.63
CA GLY A 207 23.92 -10.09 -13.71
C GLY A 207 22.64 -10.66 -14.34
N THR A 208 22.24 -10.20 -15.53
CA THR A 208 21.16 -10.80 -16.33
C THR A 208 21.66 -11.98 -17.14
N SER A 209 22.92 -11.97 -17.60
CA SER A 209 23.48 -13.06 -18.42
C SER A 209 23.70 -14.35 -17.62
N SER A 210 23.95 -14.28 -16.31
CA SER A 210 24.17 -15.47 -15.46
C SER A 210 22.88 -16.16 -14.98
N ARG A 211 21.68 -15.67 -15.33
CA ARG A 211 20.40 -16.28 -14.91
C ARG A 211 19.70 -17.08 -16.01
N HIS A 212 20.34 -17.29 -17.16
CA HIS A 212 19.74 -17.97 -18.32
C HIS A 212 20.44 -19.28 -18.72
N THR A 213 21.20 -19.87 -17.81
CA THR A 213 21.69 -21.25 -17.90
C THR A 213 21.45 -21.95 -16.57
N ALA A 214 20.24 -22.49 -16.43
CA ALA A 214 19.88 -23.57 -15.52
C ALA A 214 18.72 -24.34 -16.16
#